data_AF-A0A378NUK8-F1
#
_entry.id   AF-A0A378NUK8-F1
#
_cell.length_a   1.000
_cell.length_b   1.000
_cell.length_c   1.000
_cell.angle_alpha   90.00
_cell.angle_beta   90.00
_cell.angle_gamma   90.00
#
_symmetry.space_group_name_H-M   'P 1'
#
loop_
_entity.id
_entity.type
_entity.pdbx_description
1 polymer ?
#
loop_
_entity_poly.entity_id
_entity_poly.type
_entity_poly.pdbx_seq_one_letter_code
_entity_poly.pdbx_strand_id
1 'polypeptide(L)' 'MQIIFIKEIKYNRYESSIFDVDGTLIEGTHPDYRYMRENVQKAIRKLQEQGHYVFIASGRSLAFLDEKIRNFGLYSYR' A
#
# COMPACT_ATOMS: atom_id res chain seq x y z
N MET A 1 1.78 6.47 -14.96
CA MET A 1 2.18 5.86 -13.68
C MET A 1 1.48 4.52 -13.60
N GLN A 2 2.21 3.44 -13.85
CA GLN A 2 1.66 2.09 -13.96
C GLN A 2 1.74 1.46 -12.56
N ILE A 3 0.59 1.31 -11.90
CA ILE A 3 0.52 0.59 -10.63
C ILE A 3 0.70 -0.89 -10.96
N ILE A 4 1.81 -1.47 -10.51
CA ILE A 4 2.11 -2.90 -10.71
C ILE A 4 1.35 -3.66 -9.62
N PHE A 5 0.31 -4.39 -10.00
CA PHE A 5 -0.43 -5.29 -9.12
C PHE A 5 0.37 -6.58 -8.95
N ILE A 6 0.92 -6.82 -7.76
CA ILE A 6 1.54 -8.12 -7.46
C ILE A 6 0.46 -9.01 -6.84
N LYS A 7 -0.01 -9.94 -7.68
CA LYS A 7 -0.79 -11.14 -7.35
C LYS A 7 -2.20 -10.89 -6.79
N GLU A 8 -3.15 -10.91 -7.71
CA GLU A 8 -4.59 -11.02 -7.44
C GLU A 8 -4.88 -12.36 -6.74
N ILE A 9 -5.33 -12.33 -5.49
CA ILE A 9 -5.85 -13.52 -4.80
C ILE A 9 -7.38 -13.41 -4.81
N LYS A 10 -8.04 -14.22 -5.66
CA LYS A 10 -9.50 -14.29 -5.75
C LYS A 10 -10.06 -15.27 -4.72
N TYR A 11 -10.60 -14.76 -3.62
CA TYR A 11 -11.51 -15.51 -2.76
C TYR A 11 -12.83 -14.74 -2.65
N ASN A 12 -13.86 -15.19 -3.39
CA ASN A 12 -15.19 -14.56 -3.45
C ASN A 12 -15.17 -13.11 -4.00
N ARG A 13 -16.33 -12.43 -4.04
CA ARG A 13 -16.62 -11.11 -4.67
C ARG A 13 -15.68 -9.93 -4.30
N TYR A 14 -14.69 -10.15 -3.43
CA TYR A 14 -13.76 -9.15 -2.93
C TYR A 14 -12.33 -9.52 -3.33
N GLU A 15 -11.72 -8.66 -4.13
CA GLU A 15 -10.31 -8.80 -4.52
C GLU A 15 -9.39 -8.19 -3.46
N SER A 16 -8.22 -8.80 -3.28
CA SER A 16 -7.16 -8.28 -2.40
C SER A 16 -5.98 -7.80 -3.23
N SER A 17 -5.44 -6.62 -2.89
CA SER A 17 -4.24 -6.05 -3.54
C SER A 17 -3.08 -5.98 -2.55
N ILE A 18 -1.89 -6.41 -2.96
CA ILE A 18 -0.66 -6.36 -2.16
C ILE A 18 0.32 -5.41 -2.85
N PHE A 19 0.86 -4.44 -2.10
CA PHE A 19 1.82 -3.46 -2.59
C PHE A 19 3.15 -3.57 -1.85
N ASP A 20 4.26 -3.44 -2.57
CA ASP A 20 5.55 -3.11 -1.95
C ASP A 20 5.52 -1.66 -1.42
N VAL A 21 6.41 -1.32 -0.49
CA VAL A 21 6.49 0.02 0.09
C VAL A 21 7.49 0.89 -0.67
N ASP A 22 8.76 0.49 -0.67
CA ASP A 22 9.85 1.30 -1.25
C ASP A 22 9.87 1.22 -2.77
N GLY A 23 9.89 2.36 -3.45
CA GLY A 23 9.83 2.43 -4.90
C GLY A 23 8.45 2.11 -5.50
N THR A 24 7.45 1.79 -4.67
CA THR A 24 6.05 1.54 -5.09
C THR A 24 5.08 2.53 -4.46
N LEU A 25 4.91 2.48 -3.12
CA LEU A 25 4.05 3.43 -2.40
C LEU A 25 4.78 4.73 -2.04
N ILE A 26 6.09 4.64 -1.77
CA ILE A 26 6.95 5.79 -1.48
C ILE A 26 8.17 5.78 -2.39
N GLU A 27 8.66 6.96 -2.79
CA GLU A 27 9.83 7.09 -3.66
C GLU A 27 11.09 7.21 -2.79
N GLY A 28 11.40 6.12 -2.09
CA GLY A 28 12.62 5.98 -1.28
C GLY A 28 12.68 6.89 -0.03
N THR A 29 13.90 7.21 0.40
CA THR A 29 14.17 7.94 1.65
C THR A 29 14.32 9.45 1.48
N HIS A 30 14.12 9.98 0.27
CA HIS A 30 14.23 11.42 0.04
C HIS A 30 13.10 12.15 0.80
N PRO A 31 13.38 13.24 1.53
CA PRO A 31 12.41 13.89 2.41
C PRO A 31 11.09 14.26 1.72
N ASP A 32 11.18 14.72 0.46
CA ASP A 32 10.04 15.18 -0.33
C ASP A 32 9.17 14.04 -0.89
N TYR A 33 9.70 12.82 -0.96
CA TYR A 33 9.03 11.65 -1.52
C TYR A 33 8.89 10.49 -0.52
N ARG A 34 9.18 10.77 0.75
CA ARG A 34 9.07 9.85 1.88
C ARG A 34 7.64 9.39 2.15
N TYR A 35 6.64 10.07 1.59
CA TYR A 35 5.23 9.83 1.84
C TYR A 35 4.48 9.40 0.58
N MET A 36 3.43 8.59 0.77
CA MET A 36 2.50 8.26 -0.31
C MET A 36 1.92 9.53 -0.90
N ARG A 37 2.01 9.67 -2.22
CA ARG A 37 1.41 10.79 -2.96
C ARG A 37 -0.11 10.80 -2.77
N GLU A 38 -0.73 11.99 -2.78
CA GLU A 38 -2.16 12.15 -2.51
C GLU A 38 -3.04 11.34 -3.49
N ASN A 39 -2.65 11.27 -4.76
CA ASN A 39 -3.38 10.48 -5.77
C ASN A 39 -3.32 8.96 -5.48
N VAL A 40 -2.21 8.46 -4.95
CA VAL A 40 -2.07 7.05 -4.52
C VAL A 40 -2.97 6.78 -3.32
N GLN A 41 -2.98 7.70 -2.33
CA GLN A 41 -3.87 7.60 -1.17
C GLN A 41 -5.35 7.55 -1.58
N LYS A 42 -5.77 8.42 -2.51
CA LYS A 42 -7.15 8.43 -3.05
C LYS A 42 -7.50 7.13 -3.76
N ALA A 43 -6.57 6.54 -4.52
CA ALA A 43 -6.80 5.27 -5.21
C ALA A 43 -6.98 4.11 -4.23
N ILE A 44 -6.14 4.03 -3.20
CA ILE A 44 -6.25 3.01 -2.15
C ILE A 44 -7.57 3.15 -1.39
N ARG A 45 -7.98 4.38 -1.04
CA ARG A 45 -9.27 4.63 -0.38
C ARG A 45 -10.45 4.14 -1.22
N LYS A 46 -10.45 4.39 -2.53
CA LYS A 46 -11.50 3.88 -3.43
C LYS A 46 -11.57 2.35 -3.44
N LEU A 47 -10.42 1.67 -3.44
CA LEU A 47 -10.39 0.21 -3.33
C LEU A 47 -11.02 -0.26 -2.01
N GLN A 48 -10.66 0.38 -0.89
CA GLN A 48 -11.22 0.07 0.42
C GLN A 48 -12.73 0.32 0.49
N GLU A 49 -13.22 1.43 -0.08
CA GLU A 49 -14.66 1.76 -0.16
C GLU A 49 -15.46 0.73 -0.98
N GLN A 50 -14.83 0.12 -1.97
CA GLN A 50 -15.41 -0.98 -2.76
C GLN A 50 -15.38 -2.33 -2.01
N GLY A 51 -14.83 -2.36 -0.79
CA GLY A 51 -14.71 -3.57 0.04
C GLY A 51 -13.47 -4.40 -0.25
N HIS A 52 -12.50 -3.87 -1.02
CA HIS A 52 -11.24 -4.56 -1.28
C HIS A 52 -10.28 -4.43 -0.10
N TYR A 53 -9.59 -5.52 0.21
CA TYR A 53 -8.51 -5.50 1.19
C TYR A 53 -7.21 -5.04 0.51
N VAL A 54 -6.49 -4.14 1.18
CA VAL A 54 -5.20 -3.64 0.70
C VAL A 54 -4.13 -3.97 1.73
N PHE A 55 -3.10 -4.65 1.26
CA PHE A 55 -1.98 -5.11 2.06
C PHE A 55 -0.68 -4.44 1.62
N ILE A 56 0.26 -4.34 2.54
CA ILE A 56 1.66 -4.03 2.24
C ILE A 56 2.53 -5.26 2.47
N ALA A 57 3.42 -5.53 1.53
CA ALA A 57 4.54 -6.42 1.69
C ALA A 57 5.79 -5.54 1.83
N SER A 58 6.48 -5.61 2.96
CA SER A 58 7.68 -4.80 3.17
C SER A 58 8.77 -5.61 3.84
N GLY A 59 9.99 -5.49 3.32
CA GLY A 59 11.19 -6.00 4.00
C GLY A 59 11.60 -5.16 5.21
N ARG A 60 11.01 -3.98 5.41
CA ARG A 60 11.29 -3.13 6.58
C ARG A 60 10.68 -3.75 7.83
N SER A 61 11.43 -3.73 8.94
CA SER A 61 10.84 -3.97 10.26
C SER A 61 9.73 -2.95 10.52
N LEU A 62 8.64 -3.37 11.17
CA LEU A 62 7.48 -2.51 11.48
C LEU A 62 7.85 -1.22 12.24
N ALA A 63 8.95 -1.22 13.00
CA ALA A 63 9.48 -0.05 13.70
C ALA A 63 10.07 1.03 12.77
N PHE A 64 10.46 0.67 11.55
CA PHE A 64 11.04 1.56 10.53
C PHE A 64 10.03 1.98 9.46
N LEU A 65 8.78 1.54 9.59
CA LEU A 65 7.70 1.97 8.71
C LEU A 65 7.15 3.31 9.21
N ASP A 66 6.97 4.26 8.30
CA ASP A 66 6.44 5.59 8.62
C ASP A 66 5.05 5.49 9.29
N GLU A 67 4.83 6.32 10.31
CA GLU A 67 3.58 6.30 11.07
C GLU A 67 2.36 6.57 10.18
N LYS A 68 2.49 7.41 9.15
CA LYS A 68 1.38 7.68 8.22
C LYS A 68 1.02 6.44 7.41
N ILE A 69 1.98 5.59 7.07
CA ILE A 69 1.71 4.32 6.36
C ILE A 69 1.07 3.32 7.33
N ARG A 70 1.61 3.19 8.55
CA ARG A 70 1.04 2.31 9.59
C ARG A 70 -0.40 2.65 9.93
N ASN A 71 -0.71 3.93 10.03
CA ASN A 71 -2.03 4.42 10.40
C ASN A 71 -2.95 4.65 9.19
N PHE A 72 -2.51 4.36 7.97
CA PHE A 72 -3.33 4.53 6.77
C PHE A 72 -4.49 3.53 6.68
N GLY A 73 -4.45 2.44 7.46
CA GLY A 73 -5.43 1.36 7.40
C GLY A 73 -5.06 0.29 6.37
N LEU A 74 -3.76 0.07 6.16
CA LEU A 74 -3.23 -1.03 5.37
C LEU A 74 -2.91 -2.21 6.29
N TYR A 75 -3.11 -3.43 5.80
CA TYR A 75 -2.76 -4.65 6.54
C TYR A 75 -1.33 -5.07 6.18
N SER A 76 -0.54 -5.56 7.15
CA SER A 76 0.78 -6.11 6.86
C SER A 76 0.69 -7.58 6.46
N TYR A 77 1.33 -7.95 5.35
CA TYR A 77 1.54 -9.33 4.95
C TYR A 77 3.02 -9.71 5.19
N ARG A 78 3.28 -10.90 5.75
CA ARG A 78 4.64 -11.43 5.95
C ARG A 78 4.88 -12.64 5.07
#